data_AF-A0A2N0LUC4-F1
#
_entry.id   AF-A0A2N0LUC4-F1
#
_cell.length_a   1.000
_cell.length_b   1.000
_cell.length_c   1.000
_cell.angle_alpha   90.00
_cell.angle_beta   90.00
_cell.angle_gamma   90.00
#
_symmetry.space_group_name_H-M   'P 1'
#
loop_
_entity.id
_entity.type
_entity.pdbx_description
1 polymer ?
#
loop_
_entity_poly.entity_id
_entity_poly.type
_entity_poly.pdbx_seq_one_letter_code
_entity_poly.pdbx_strand_id
1 'polypeptide(L)'
;MRTTRNNREKLNDALCSLVLLDLCAAESGIVGDRLKVTKLIFLATLELLQRQIKGLNYSFYRYPHGPFTIELYETWGEICWMGYLDVPAGAKKLSQNSSRHCRRYHRSAQANWSRPRKLDA
;
A
#
# COMPACT_ATOMS: atom_id res chain seq x y z
N MET A 1 -5.62 -20.12 1.47
CA MET A 1 -4.32 -19.68 2.02
C MET A 1 -3.59 -18.95 0.89
N ARG A 2 -3.43 -17.62 0.94
CA ARG A 2 -2.79 -16.89 -0.17
C ARG A 2 -1.28 -17.13 -0.10
N THR A 3 -0.74 -17.64 -1.21
CA THR A 3 0.70 -17.86 -1.41
C THR A 3 1.43 -16.53 -1.51
N THR A 4 2.65 -16.49 -0.99
CA THR A 4 3.58 -15.37 -1.11
C THR A 4 3.72 -14.94 -2.58
N ARG A 5 3.69 -13.62 -2.85
CA ARG A 5 3.87 -13.08 -4.21
C ARG A 5 5.22 -13.53 -4.79
N ASN A 6 5.21 -14.00 -6.03
CA ASN A 6 6.44 -14.35 -6.74
C ASN A 6 7.15 -13.08 -7.27
N ASN A 7 8.40 -13.21 -7.72
CA ASN A 7 9.19 -12.05 -8.19
C ASN A 7 8.57 -11.34 -9.40
N ARG A 8 7.89 -12.08 -10.29
CA ARG A 8 7.20 -11.51 -11.45
C ARG A 8 5.99 -10.68 -11.03
N GLU A 9 5.21 -11.16 -10.06
CA GLU A 9 4.08 -10.45 -9.48
C GLU A 9 4.54 -9.17 -8.77
N LYS A 10 5.63 -9.25 -7.98
CA LYS A 10 6.22 -8.07 -7.34
C LYS A 10 6.65 -7.00 -8.35
N LEU A 11 7.36 -7.42 -9.41
CA LEU A 11 7.78 -6.51 -10.47
C LEU A 11 6.58 -5.89 -11.20
N ASN A 12 5.58 -6.69 -11.54
CA ASN A 12 4.38 -6.21 -12.22
C ASN A 12 3.59 -5.23 -11.35
N ASP A 13 3.42 -5.54 -10.07
CA ASP A 13 2.77 -4.66 -9.10
C ASP A 13 3.52 -3.31 -9.00
N ALA A 14 4.85 -3.33 -8.98
CA ALA A 14 5.67 -2.13 -8.94
C ALA A 14 5.57 -1.28 -10.20
N LEU A 15 5.63 -1.90 -11.39
CA LEU A 15 5.48 -1.21 -12.67
C LEU A 15 4.09 -0.60 -12.82
N CYS A 16 3.04 -1.39 -12.57
CA CYS A 16 1.66 -0.90 -12.63
C CYS A 16 1.41 0.22 -11.63
N SER A 17 1.93 0.10 -10.40
CA SER A 17 1.81 1.16 -9.41
C SER A 17 2.54 2.42 -9.85
N LEU A 18 3.78 2.31 -10.33
CA LEU A 18 4.52 3.45 -10.82
C LEU A 18 3.75 4.19 -11.93
N VAL A 19 3.29 3.47 -12.95
CA VAL A 19 2.53 4.06 -14.07
C VAL A 19 1.24 4.72 -13.59
N LEU A 20 0.48 4.06 -12.70
CA LEU A 20 -0.75 4.65 -12.15
C LEU A 20 -0.48 5.93 -11.38
N LEU A 21 0.55 5.94 -10.54
CA LEU A 21 0.88 7.11 -9.75
C LEU A 21 1.44 8.24 -10.61
N ASP A 22 2.23 7.93 -11.64
CA ASP A 22 2.73 8.91 -12.61
C ASP A 22 1.60 9.59 -13.39
N LEU A 23 0.62 8.80 -13.87
CA LEU A 23 -0.59 9.34 -14.50
C LEU A 23 -1.38 10.24 -13.55
N CYS A 24 -1.55 9.82 -12.29
CA CYS A 24 -2.19 10.67 -11.28
C CYS A 24 -1.40 11.96 -10.99
N ALA A 25 -0.07 11.89 -11.03
CA ALA A 25 0.81 13.05 -10.86
C ALA A 25 0.65 14.02 -12.03
N ALA A 26 0.58 13.51 -13.27
CA ALA A 26 0.39 14.32 -14.46
C ALA A 26 -0.95 15.10 -14.42
N GLU A 27 -2.02 14.52 -13.89
CA GLU A 27 -3.32 15.18 -13.79
C GLU A 27 -3.42 16.21 -12.65
N SER A 28 -2.79 15.94 -11.50
CA SER A 28 -3.01 16.71 -10.26
C SER A 28 -1.75 17.37 -9.68
N GLY A 29 -0.62 17.27 -10.38
CA GLY A 29 0.71 17.75 -9.98
C GLY A 29 1.39 16.86 -8.94
N ILE A 30 0.70 16.49 -7.86
CA ILE A 30 1.26 15.70 -6.76
C ILE A 30 0.31 14.58 -6.36
N VAL A 31 0.80 13.34 -6.43
CA VAL A 31 0.06 12.12 -6.06
C VAL A 31 -0.39 12.17 -4.60
N GLY A 32 0.44 12.71 -3.72
CA GLY A 32 0.11 13.00 -2.31
C GLY A 32 0.90 12.15 -1.33
N ASP A 33 0.37 12.01 -0.12
CA ASP A 33 1.02 11.22 0.93
C ASP A 33 0.76 9.71 0.77
N ARG A 34 1.44 8.93 1.61
CA ARG A 34 1.35 7.47 1.63
C ARG A 34 -0.07 6.93 1.78
N LEU A 35 -0.93 7.62 2.55
CA LEU A 35 -2.31 7.20 2.74
C LEU A 35 -3.13 7.41 1.47
N LYS A 36 -2.94 8.54 0.79
CA LYS A 36 -3.57 8.81 -0.50
C LYS A 36 -3.14 7.79 -1.55
N VAL A 37 -1.84 7.48 -1.66
CA VAL A 37 -1.31 6.42 -2.54
C VAL A 37 -1.99 5.07 -2.27
N THR A 38 -2.12 4.69 -1.00
CA THR A 38 -2.74 3.42 -0.62
C THR A 38 -4.20 3.34 -1.02
N LYS A 39 -4.96 4.42 -0.82
CA LYS A 39 -6.36 4.49 -1.22
C LYS A 39 -6.51 4.47 -2.74
N LEU A 40 -5.67 5.19 -3.49
CA LEU A 40 -5.69 5.19 -4.94
C LEU A 40 -5.43 3.81 -5.53
N ILE A 41 -4.38 3.12 -5.08
CA ILE A 41 -4.04 1.79 -5.57
C ILE A 41 -5.11 0.76 -5.16
N PHE A 42 -5.70 0.90 -3.96
CA PHE A 42 -6.84 0.07 -3.56
C PHE A 42 -8.05 0.28 -4.49
N LEU A 43 -8.41 1.53 -4.78
CA LEU A 43 -9.54 1.85 -5.67
C LEU A 43 -9.29 1.32 -7.08
N ALA A 44 -8.07 1.49 -7.62
CA ALA A 44 -7.68 0.90 -8.90
C ALA A 44 -7.78 -0.63 -8.88
N THR A 45 -7.33 -1.28 -7.81
CA THR A 45 -7.45 -2.74 -7.66
C THR A 45 -8.91 -3.18 -7.60
N LEU A 46 -9.76 -2.43 -6.89
CA LEU A 46 -11.19 -2.71 -6.77
C LEU A 46 -11.89 -2.58 -8.12
N GLU A 47 -11.59 -1.53 -8.89
CA GLU A 47 -12.14 -1.32 -10.24
C GLU A 47 -11.72 -2.46 -11.19
N LEU A 48 -10.44 -2.86 -11.17
CA LEU A 48 -9.96 -3.99 -11.98
C LEU A 48 -10.63 -5.31 -11.59
N LEU A 49 -10.84 -5.52 -10.29
CA LEU A 49 -11.56 -6.70 -9.79
C LEU A 49 -13.02 -6.71 -10.26
N GLN A 50 -13.72 -5.57 -10.22
CA GLN A 50 -15.09 -5.44 -10.73
C GLN A 50 -15.18 -5.75 -12.23
N ARG A 51 -14.13 -5.41 -12.99
CA ARG A 51 -14.01 -5.72 -14.42
C ARG A 51 -13.46 -7.13 -14.71
N GLN A 52 -13.20 -7.94 -13.68
CA GLN A 52 -12.57 -9.27 -13.78
C GLN A 52 -11.19 -9.26 -14.48
N ILE A 53 -10.46 -8.14 -14.39
CA ILE A 53 -9.11 -8.00 -14.93
C ILE A 53 -8.10 -8.28 -13.82
N LYS A 54 -7.21 -9.27 -14.03
CA LYS A 54 -6.09 -9.52 -13.12
C LYS A 54 -5.02 -8.44 -13.32
N GLY A 55 -4.96 -7.46 -12.43
CA GLY A 55 -3.96 -6.39 -12.44
C GLY A 55 -2.94 -6.52 -11.31
N LEU A 56 -3.27 -5.93 -10.18
CA LEU A 56 -2.41 -5.83 -8.99
C LEU A 56 -2.62 -7.03 -8.06
N ASN A 57 -1.53 -7.54 -7.49
CA ASN A 57 -1.51 -8.71 -6.62
C ASN A 57 -1.37 -8.33 -5.14
N TYR A 58 -1.58 -7.07 -4.80
CA TYR A 58 -1.55 -6.60 -3.42
C TYR A 58 -2.61 -7.28 -2.55
N SER A 59 -2.21 -7.64 -1.34
CA SER A 59 -3.12 -8.14 -0.31
C SER A 59 -3.50 -7.02 0.64
N PHE A 60 -4.74 -6.55 0.49
CA PHE A 60 -5.31 -5.50 1.34
C PHE A 60 -6.00 -6.08 2.57
N TYR A 61 -5.76 -5.45 3.71
CA TYR A 61 -6.42 -5.70 4.97
C TYR A 61 -7.41 -4.57 5.27
N ARG A 62 -8.55 -4.93 5.86
CA ARG A 62 -9.55 -3.95 6.31
C ARG A 62 -9.14 -3.39 7.67
N TYR A 63 -8.78 -2.11 7.71
CA TYR A 63 -8.53 -1.37 8.96
C TYR A 63 -9.65 -0.35 9.22
N PRO A 64 -9.80 0.13 10.46
CA PRO A 64 -10.79 1.15 10.81
C PRO A 64 -10.69 2.43 9.95
N HIS A 65 -9.48 2.76 9.50
CA HIS A 65 -9.19 3.98 8.73
C HIS A 65 -9.07 3.75 7.22
N GLY A 66 -9.42 2.54 6.74
CA GLY A 66 -9.42 2.20 5.32
C GLY A 66 -8.58 0.97 4.98
N PRO A 67 -8.40 0.70 3.67
CA PRO A 67 -7.58 -0.40 3.18
C PRO A 67 -6.10 -0.15 3.49
N PHE A 68 -5.39 -1.20 3.87
CA PHE A 68 -3.96 -1.13 4.16
C PHE A 68 -3.23 -2.36 3.63
N THR A 69 -2.01 -2.17 3.14
CA THR A 69 -1.11 -3.26 2.78
C THR A 69 0.35 -2.85 2.98
N ILE A 70 1.16 -3.76 3.54
CA ILE A 70 2.60 -3.54 3.75
C ILE A 70 3.34 -3.56 2.40
N GLU A 71 2.86 -4.37 1.47
CA GLU A 71 3.47 -4.61 0.17
C GLU A 71 3.60 -3.33 -0.66
N LEU A 72 2.55 -2.51 -0.68
CA LEU A 72 2.54 -1.23 -1.36
C LEU A 72 3.43 -0.20 -0.66
N TYR A 73 3.61 -0.30 0.66
CA TYR A 73 4.48 0.62 1.39
C TYR A 73 5.94 0.41 1.02
N GLU A 74 6.35 -0.86 0.87
CA GLU A 74 7.68 -1.22 0.39
C GLU A 74 7.86 -0.73 -1.05
N THR A 75 6.92 -1.06 -1.94
CA THR A 75 6.97 -0.63 -3.35
C THR A 75 7.00 0.90 -3.50
N TRP A 76 6.17 1.64 -2.76
CA TRP A 76 6.18 3.10 -2.79
C TRP A 76 7.51 3.66 -2.28
N GLY A 77 8.05 3.09 -1.20
CA GLY A 77 9.35 3.48 -0.65
C GLY A 77 10.49 3.29 -1.65
N GLU A 78 10.51 2.14 -2.34
CA GLU A 78 11.49 1.83 -3.39
C GLU A 78 11.38 2.80 -4.58
N ILE A 79 10.17 3.03 -5.09
CA ILE A 79 9.90 3.97 -6.19
C ILE A 79 10.37 5.38 -5.85
N CYS A 80 10.07 5.86 -4.64
CA CYS A 80 10.49 7.17 -4.16
C CYS A 80 12.01 7.25 -3.97
N TRP A 81 12.63 6.19 -3.44
CA TRP A 81 14.08 6.14 -3.24
C TRP A 81 14.85 6.15 -4.56
N MET A 82 14.31 5.53 -5.61
CA MET A 82 14.86 5.56 -6.96
C MET A 82 14.64 6.91 -7.68
N GLY A 83 13.85 7.82 -7.10
CA GLY A 83 13.59 9.15 -7.69
C GLY A 83 12.55 9.15 -8.81
N TYR A 84 11.79 8.07 -9.00
CA TYR A 84 10.72 8.01 -10.00
C TYR A 84 9.44 8.72 -9.56
N LEU A 85 9.31 9.09 -8.29
CA LEU A 85 8.14 9.79 -7.78
C LEU A 85 8.54 10.84 -6.73
N ASP A 86 7.99 12.04 -6.87
CA ASP A 86 8.24 13.12 -5.93
C ASP A 86 7.54 12.89 -4.59
N VAL A 87 8.34 12.89 -3.52
CA VAL A 87 7.84 12.81 -2.16
C VAL A 87 7.57 14.23 -1.66
N PRO A 88 6.33 14.56 -1.22
CA PRO A 88 6.04 15.87 -0.65
C PRO A 88 7.00 16.15 0.52
N ALA A 89 7.51 17.38 0.61
CA ALA A 89 8.67 17.74 1.43
C ALA A 89 8.60 17.32 2.92
N GLY A 90 7.39 17.11 3.47
CA GLY A 90 7.17 16.62 4.84
C GLY A 90 7.37 15.10 5.06
N ALA A 91 7.38 14.29 3.99
CA ALA A 91 7.47 12.82 4.09
C ALA A 91 8.90 12.26 3.99
N LYS A 92 9.90 13.09 3.66
CA LYS A 92 11.32 12.68 3.54
C LYS A 92 11.90 12.06 4.82
N LYS A 93 11.37 12.39 6.01
CA LYS A 93 11.81 11.83 7.31
C LYS A 93 11.35 10.39 7.57
N LEU A 94 10.39 9.85 6.81
CA LEU A 94 9.79 8.53 7.06
C LEU A 94 10.41 7.39 6.24
N SER A 95 11.12 7.69 5.14
CA SER A 95 11.74 6.68 4.28
C SER A 95 12.76 5.80 5.02
N GLN A 96 13.52 6.35 5.98
CA GLN A 96 14.47 5.58 6.80
C GLN A 96 13.83 4.85 8.01
N ASN A 97 12.63 5.25 8.44
CA ASN A 97 11.96 4.74 9.66
C ASN A 97 10.75 3.84 9.39
N SER A 98 10.31 3.74 8.14
CA SER A 98 9.17 2.94 7.65
C SER A 98 9.28 1.47 8.07
N SER A 99 10.47 0.89 8.01
CA SER A 99 10.74 -0.51 8.41
C SER A 99 10.58 -0.79 9.91
N ARG A 100 10.70 0.23 10.77
CA ARG A 100 10.48 0.10 12.23
C ARG A 100 9.01 0.36 12.60
N HIS A 101 8.38 1.32 11.92
CA HIS A 101 6.99 1.67 12.17
C HIS A 101 6.03 0.56 11.68
N CYS A 102 6.27 -0.04 10.49
CA CYS A 102 5.51 -1.21 10.02
C CYS A 102 5.61 -2.41 10.98
N ARG A 103 6.80 -2.71 11.51
CA ARG A 103 7.00 -3.78 12.50
C ARG A 103 6.22 -3.54 13.79
N ARG A 104 6.11 -2.27 14.21
CA ARG A 104 5.33 -1.89 15.40
C ARG A 104 3.84 -2.07 15.17
N TYR A 105 3.34 -1.73 13.98
CA TYR A 105 1.93 -1.95 13.60
C TYR A 105 1.57 -3.43 13.39
N HIS A 106 2.51 -4.24 12.89
CA HIS A 106 2.30 -5.69 12.75
C HIS A 106 2.20 -6.39 14.12
N ARG A 107 3.02 -6.00 15.11
CA ARG A 107 2.93 -6.54 16.48
C ARG A 107 1.65 -6.15 17.19
N SER A 108 1.18 -4.90 17.04
CA SER A 108 -0.10 -4.48 17.63
C SER A 108 -1.30 -5.13 16.94
N ALA A 109 -1.22 -5.41 15.64
CA ALA A 109 -2.26 -6.15 14.91
C ALA A 109 -2.35 -7.63 15.35
N GLN A 110 -1.22 -8.31 15.56
CA GLN A 110 -1.21 -9.67 16.13
C GLN A 110 -1.75 -9.68 17.58
N ALA A 111 -1.39 -8.69 18.39
CA ALA A 111 -1.85 -8.60 19.79
C ALA A 111 -3.37 -8.32 19.92
N ASN A 112 -3.96 -7.58 18.98
CA ASN A 112 -5.40 -7.30 18.97
C ASN A 112 -6.25 -8.48 18.45
N TRP A 113 -5.67 -9.38 17.65
CA TRP A 113 -6.36 -10.58 17.17
C TRP A 113 -6.56 -11.62 18.28
N SER A 114 -5.68 -11.64 19.29
CA SER A 114 -5.72 -12.58 20.41
C SER A 114 -6.73 -12.23 21.52
N ARG A 115 -7.45 -11.10 21.39
CA ARG A 115 -8.45 -10.70 22.37
C ARG A 115 -9.83 -11.19 21.90
N PRO A 116 -10.46 -12.15 22.58
CA PRO A 116 -11.86 -12.49 22.30
C PRO A 116 -12.70 -11.23 22.55
N ARG A 117 -13.47 -10.82 21.55
CA ARG A 117 -14.51 -9.80 21.75
C ARG A 117 -15.51 -10.40 22.73
N LYS A 118 -15.60 -9.83 23.93
CA LYS A 118 -16.78 -10.03 24.76
C LYS A 118 -17.96 -9.52 23.95
N LEU A 119 -18.83 -10.44 23.57
CA LEU A 119 -20.16 -10.12 23.10
C LEU A 119 -20.91 -9.69 24.35
N ASP A 120 -21.05 -8.38 24.54
CA ASP A 120 -21.96 -7.84 25.55
C ASP A 120 -23.37 -8.16 25.05
N ALA A 121 -24.06 -9.03 25.79
CA ALA A 121 -25.45 -9.42 25.62
C ALA A 121 -26.38 -8.41 26.28
#